data_AF-A0A2Z6AS53-F1
#
_entry.id   AF-A0A2Z6AS53-F1
#
_cell.length_a   1.000
_cell.length_b   1.000
_cell.length_c   1.000
_cell.angle_alpha   90.00
_cell.angle_beta   90.00
_cell.angle_gamma   90.00
#
_symmetry.space_group_name_H-M   'P 1'
#
loop_
_entity.id
_entity.type
_entity.pdbx_description
1 polymer ?
#
loop_
_entity_poly.entity_id
_entity_poly.type
_entity_poly.pdbx_seq_one_letter_code
_entity_poly.pdbx_strand_id
1 'polypeptide(L)'
;MNPLQEDIFYRQFGNRVPKPYYRRKTYLCYQLKLPEGTLIDKDCLRNKKKRHAEMCFIDKIKSLTQDTSQRFEIICYITWSPCPFCAEELVAFVKDNPHLSLRIFASRLYVHWRWKYQQGLRHLHASGIPVAVMSLPEFEDCWRNFVDHQDRSFQPWHKLGQYSQSIKRRLGKILTPLNDLRNDFRNLKLE
;
A
#
# COMPACT_ATOMS: atom_id res chain seq x y z
N MET A 1 -18.44 -11.88 -6.48
CA MET A 1 -18.89 -10.54 -6.05
C MET A 1 -17.66 -9.75 -5.64
N ASN A 2 -17.60 -8.46 -5.98
CA ASN A 2 -16.49 -7.61 -5.58
C ASN A 2 -16.63 -7.20 -4.09
N PRO A 3 -15.53 -7.16 -3.31
CA PRO A 3 -15.58 -7.05 -1.85
C PRO A 3 -15.88 -5.64 -1.31
N LEU A 4 -15.83 -4.59 -2.14
CA LEU A 4 -16.04 -3.20 -1.71
C LEU A 4 -17.22 -2.54 -2.40
N GLN A 5 -18.01 -1.80 -1.63
CA GLN A 5 -18.99 -0.85 -2.19
C GLN A 5 -18.29 0.45 -2.62
N GLU A 6 -18.82 1.10 -3.66
CA GLU A 6 -18.24 2.33 -4.23
C GLU A 6 -18.07 3.46 -3.20
N ASP A 7 -19.10 3.67 -2.38
CA ASP A 7 -19.11 4.71 -1.35
C ASP A 7 -18.03 4.44 -0.28
N ILE A 8 -17.75 3.18 0.04
CA ILE A 8 -16.65 2.79 0.92
C ILE A 8 -15.32 3.08 0.22
N PHE A 9 -15.19 2.79 -1.07
CA PHE A 9 -13.96 3.07 -1.81
C PHE A 9 -13.63 4.57 -1.80
N TYR A 10 -14.55 5.43 -2.24
CA TYR A 10 -14.33 6.87 -2.25
C TYR A 10 -14.04 7.43 -0.86
N ARG A 11 -14.73 6.94 0.17
CA ARG A 11 -14.48 7.36 1.54
C ARG A 11 -13.13 6.87 2.05
N GLN A 12 -12.79 5.60 1.88
CA GLN A 12 -11.62 5.03 2.57
C GLN A 12 -10.34 5.18 1.75
N PHE A 13 -10.39 5.05 0.43
CA PHE A 13 -9.24 5.18 -0.48
C PHE A 13 -8.99 6.61 -0.95
N GLY A 14 -9.94 7.55 -0.79
CA GLY A 14 -9.74 8.96 -1.13
C GLY A 14 -8.50 9.56 -0.44
N ASN A 15 -7.50 9.99 -1.20
CA ASN A 15 -6.24 10.56 -0.67
C ASN A 15 -6.40 11.99 -0.10
N ARG A 16 -7.62 12.52 -0.11
CA ARG A 16 -8.06 13.76 0.53
C ARG A 16 -9.13 13.47 1.57
N VAL A 17 -9.24 14.32 2.58
CA VAL A 17 -10.38 14.33 3.52
C VAL A 17 -11.32 15.48 3.17
N PRO A 18 -12.35 15.27 2.33
CA PRO A 18 -13.42 16.26 2.18
C PRO A 18 -14.23 16.32 3.48
N LYS A 19 -14.77 17.51 3.80
CA LYS A 19 -15.78 17.63 4.87
C LYS A 19 -17.07 16.94 4.41
N PRO A 20 -17.84 16.29 5.30
CA PRO A 20 -17.60 16.14 6.73
C PRO A 20 -16.54 15.08 7.06
N TYR A 21 -15.81 15.26 8.16
CA TYR A 21 -14.80 14.30 8.61
C TYR A 21 -15.48 13.00 9.06
N TYR A 22 -15.19 11.89 8.38
CA TYR A 22 -15.63 10.55 8.76
C TYR A 22 -14.46 9.73 9.32
N ARG A 23 -14.79 8.77 10.20
CA ARG A 23 -13.81 7.87 10.78
C ARG A 23 -13.18 6.99 9.70
N ARG A 24 -11.89 7.21 9.44
CA ARG A 24 -11.11 6.39 8.52
C ARG A 24 -10.82 5.03 9.16
N LYS A 25 -10.97 3.98 8.37
CA LYS A 25 -10.57 2.61 8.70
C LYS A 25 -9.48 2.20 7.72
N THR A 26 -8.62 1.28 8.14
CA THR A 26 -7.61 0.75 7.24
C THR A 26 -8.21 -0.41 6.47
N TYR A 27 -8.31 -0.23 5.15
CA TYR A 27 -8.57 -1.30 4.19
C TYR A 27 -7.28 -1.66 3.45
N LEU A 28 -7.11 -2.95 3.20
CA LEU A 28 -6.05 -3.55 2.41
C LEU A 28 -6.71 -4.54 1.45
N CYS A 29 -6.71 -4.22 0.16
CA CYS A 29 -7.14 -5.14 -0.88
C CYS A 29 -5.94 -5.78 -1.55
N TYR A 30 -5.98 -7.08 -1.82
CA TYR A 30 -4.84 -7.78 -2.43
C TYR A 30 -5.28 -8.63 -3.63
N GLN A 31 -4.37 -8.78 -4.59
CA GLN A 31 -4.45 -9.77 -5.65
C GLN A 31 -3.30 -10.76 -5.46
N LEU A 32 -3.61 -12.04 -5.40
CA LEU A 32 -2.65 -13.13 -5.42
C LEU A 32 -2.67 -13.75 -6.83
N LYS A 33 -1.54 -13.70 -7.52
CA LYS A 33 -1.40 -14.18 -8.90
C LYS A 33 -0.22 -15.14 -9.02
N LEU A 34 -0.29 -16.03 -10.00
CA LEU A 34 0.88 -16.74 -10.49
C LEU A 34 1.72 -15.81 -11.39
N PRO A 35 3.03 -16.09 -11.60
CA PRO A 35 3.90 -15.25 -12.42
C PRO A 35 3.41 -15.06 -13.87
N GLU A 36 2.69 -16.04 -14.41
CA GLU A 36 2.03 -15.99 -15.72
C GLU A 36 0.79 -15.06 -15.76
N GLY A 37 0.37 -14.53 -14.61
CA GLY A 37 -0.73 -13.56 -14.49
C GLY A 37 -2.08 -14.17 -14.07
N THR A 38 -2.17 -15.50 -13.93
CA THR A 38 -3.38 -16.18 -13.47
C THR A 38 -3.75 -15.73 -12.06
N LEU A 39 -4.98 -15.22 -11.89
CA LEU A 39 -5.49 -14.79 -10.58
C LEU A 39 -5.92 -16.01 -9.76
N ILE A 40 -5.29 -16.20 -8.60
CA ILE A 40 -5.59 -17.28 -7.65
C ILE A 40 -6.64 -16.83 -6.65
N ASP A 41 -6.43 -15.66 -6.05
CA ASP A 41 -7.34 -15.13 -5.04
C ASP A 41 -7.31 -13.60 -5.06
N LYS A 42 -8.42 -12.98 -4.67
CA LYS A 42 -8.48 -11.55 -4.39
C LYS A 42 -9.49 -11.30 -3.28
N ASP A 43 -9.14 -10.43 -2.35
CA ASP A 43 -10.04 -10.03 -1.27
C ASP A 43 -9.72 -8.61 -0.79
N CYS A 44 -10.63 -8.00 -0.04
CA CYS A 44 -10.38 -6.74 0.65
C CYS A 44 -10.63 -6.83 2.16
N LEU A 45 -9.53 -6.75 2.90
CA LEU A 45 -9.49 -6.92 4.34
C LEU A 45 -9.58 -5.56 5.02
N ARG A 46 -10.26 -5.53 6.16
CA ARG A 46 -10.39 -4.35 7.02
C ARG A 46 -9.76 -4.61 8.37
N ASN A 47 -9.18 -3.58 8.96
CA ASN A 47 -8.73 -3.65 10.35
C ASN A 47 -9.88 -4.05 11.30
N LYS A 48 -9.55 -4.90 12.28
CA LYS A 48 -10.46 -5.38 13.34
C LYS A 48 -10.07 -4.72 14.68
N LYS A 49 -10.88 -4.90 15.72
CA LYS A 49 -10.53 -4.42 17.07
C LYS A 49 -9.18 -5.02 17.47
N LYS A 50 -8.18 -4.17 17.73
CA LYS A 50 -6.80 -4.51 18.10
C LYS A 50 -5.97 -5.27 17.04
N ARG A 51 -6.42 -5.43 15.79
CA ARG A 51 -5.66 -6.09 14.72
C ARG A 51 -5.64 -5.25 13.44
N HIS A 52 -4.45 -4.98 12.93
CA HIS A 52 -4.24 -4.20 11.71
C HIS A 52 -4.61 -5.03 10.46
N ALA A 53 -4.89 -4.35 9.34
CA ALA A 53 -5.33 -5.03 8.12
C ALA A 53 -4.19 -5.88 7.52
N GLU A 54 -2.95 -5.42 7.68
CA GLU A 54 -1.70 -6.08 7.29
C GLU A 54 -1.54 -7.44 7.98
N MET A 55 -1.89 -7.52 9.26
CA MET A 55 -1.82 -8.80 10.00
C MET A 55 -2.87 -9.79 9.51
N CYS A 56 -4.11 -9.32 9.28
CA CYS A 56 -5.15 -10.16 8.68
C CYS A 56 -4.74 -10.66 7.28
N PHE A 57 -4.03 -9.82 6.52
CA PHE A 57 -3.50 -10.16 5.21
C PHE A 57 -2.44 -11.27 5.30
N ILE A 58 -1.47 -11.14 6.22
CA ILE A 58 -0.45 -12.17 6.43
C ILE A 58 -1.10 -13.51 6.76
N ASP A 59 -2.07 -13.54 7.70
CA ASP A 59 -2.77 -14.79 8.07
C ASP A 59 -3.47 -15.42 6.85
N LYS A 60 -4.13 -14.60 6.04
CA LYS A 60 -4.87 -15.04 4.86
C LYS A 60 -3.94 -15.59 3.79
N ILE A 61 -2.83 -14.93 3.46
CA ILE A 61 -1.90 -15.44 2.46
C ILE A 61 -1.22 -16.71 2.95
N LYS A 62 -0.77 -16.77 4.21
CA LYS A 62 -0.19 -18.01 4.78
C LYS A 62 -1.13 -19.20 4.61
N SER A 63 -2.43 -19.03 4.85
CA SER A 63 -3.41 -20.10 4.67
C SER A 63 -3.59 -20.54 3.21
N LEU A 64 -3.35 -19.65 2.25
CA LEU A 64 -3.48 -19.94 0.82
C LEU A 64 -2.21 -20.56 0.23
N THR A 65 -1.04 -20.27 0.81
CA THR A 65 0.25 -20.66 0.26
C THR A 65 0.95 -21.76 1.07
N GLN A 66 0.27 -22.36 2.06
CA GLN A 66 0.88 -23.29 3.02
C GLN A 66 1.51 -24.54 2.39
N ASP A 67 0.94 -25.05 1.29
CA ASP A 67 1.31 -26.36 0.71
C ASP A 67 1.81 -26.28 -0.75
N THR A 68 2.30 -25.11 -1.17
CA THR A 68 2.65 -24.87 -2.58
C THR A 68 4.10 -24.46 -2.74
N SER A 69 4.77 -25.13 -3.66
CA SER A 69 6.12 -24.80 -4.13
C SER A 69 6.12 -23.75 -5.25
N GLN A 70 4.93 -23.24 -5.61
CA GLN A 70 4.78 -22.26 -6.67
C GLN A 70 5.22 -20.87 -6.21
N ARG A 71 5.71 -20.07 -7.15
CA ARG A 71 5.95 -18.65 -6.91
C ARG A 71 4.64 -17.89 -7.02
N PHE A 72 4.46 -16.86 -6.20
CA PHE A 72 3.31 -15.98 -6.30
C PHE A 72 3.72 -14.52 -6.34
N GLU A 73 2.96 -13.75 -7.11
CA GLU A 73 2.99 -12.31 -7.09
C GLU A 73 1.78 -11.76 -6.34
N ILE A 74 2.06 -10.88 -5.39
CA ILE A 74 1.05 -10.23 -4.56
C ILE A 74 1.12 -8.73 -4.79
N ILE A 75 -0.02 -8.16 -5.16
CA ILE A 75 -0.21 -6.70 -5.25
C ILE A 75 -1.21 -6.30 -4.18
N CYS A 76 -0.80 -5.40 -3.29
CA CYS A 76 -1.63 -4.86 -2.21
C CYS A 76 -1.94 -3.38 -2.44
N TYR A 77 -3.22 -3.02 -2.37
CA TYR A 77 -3.71 -1.64 -2.31
C TYR A 77 -4.18 -1.33 -0.90
N ILE A 78 -3.49 -0.42 -0.22
CA ILE A 78 -3.76 -0.08 1.17
C ILE A 78 -4.13 1.39 1.34
N THR A 79 -5.14 1.65 2.14
CA THR A 79 -5.62 3.02 2.42
C THR A 79 -4.61 3.89 3.18
N TRP A 80 -3.75 3.29 3.99
CA TRP A 80 -2.71 3.94 4.80
C TRP A 80 -1.45 3.09 4.74
N SER A 81 -0.29 3.72 4.60
CA SER A 81 0.98 2.98 4.60
C SER A 81 1.15 2.20 5.93
N PRO A 82 1.83 1.04 5.90
CA PRO A 82 2.00 0.23 7.11
C PRO A 82 2.65 0.99 8.27
N CYS A 83 2.24 0.64 9.50
CA CYS A 83 2.94 1.13 10.70
C CYS A 83 4.27 0.37 10.90
N PRO A 84 5.18 0.82 11.81
CA PRO A 84 6.49 0.19 12.00
C PRO A 84 6.40 -1.30 12.33
N PHE A 85 5.48 -1.67 13.23
CA PHE A 85 5.24 -3.06 13.60
C PHE A 85 4.76 -3.90 12.42
N CYS A 86 3.76 -3.42 11.67
CA CYS A 86 3.29 -4.15 10.48
C CYS A 86 4.33 -4.21 9.36
N ALA A 87 5.19 -3.20 9.24
CA ALA A 87 6.29 -3.21 8.29
C ALA A 87 7.29 -4.34 8.62
N GLU A 88 7.66 -4.48 9.89
CA GLU A 88 8.54 -5.56 10.37
C GLU A 88 7.91 -6.95 10.14
N GLU A 89 6.64 -7.12 10.49
CA GLU A 89 5.91 -8.38 10.29
C GLU A 89 5.79 -8.77 8.81
N LEU A 90 5.58 -7.79 7.92
CA LEU A 90 5.55 -8.03 6.46
C LEU A 90 6.92 -8.44 5.92
N VAL A 91 8.01 -7.84 6.42
CA VAL A 91 9.38 -8.24 6.06
C VAL A 91 9.66 -9.66 6.52
N ALA A 92 9.36 -9.99 7.77
CA ALA A 92 9.54 -11.34 8.30
C ALA A 92 8.73 -12.35 7.48
N PHE A 93 7.47 -12.03 7.17
CA PHE A 93 6.61 -12.88 6.36
C PHE A 93 7.19 -13.19 4.97
N VAL A 94 7.65 -12.18 4.22
CA VAL A 94 8.23 -12.40 2.88
C VAL A 94 9.57 -13.12 2.98
N LYS A 95 10.39 -12.83 4.00
CA LYS A 95 11.67 -13.51 4.22
C LYS A 95 11.51 -15.00 4.50
N ASP A 96 10.49 -15.37 5.28
CA ASP A 96 10.15 -16.77 5.56
C ASP A 96 9.52 -17.48 4.35
N ASN A 97 9.07 -16.73 3.35
CA ASN A 97 8.37 -17.25 2.16
C ASN A 97 9.02 -16.69 0.88
N PRO A 98 10.24 -17.13 0.51
CA PRO A 98 11.01 -16.56 -0.60
C PRO A 98 10.38 -16.79 -1.99
N HIS A 99 9.34 -17.61 -2.07
CA HIS A 99 8.54 -17.82 -3.28
C HIS A 99 7.50 -16.70 -3.51
N LEU A 100 7.31 -15.80 -2.53
CA LEU A 100 6.38 -14.67 -2.62
C LEU A 100 7.08 -13.38 -3.02
N SER A 101 6.50 -12.68 -3.98
CA SER A 101 6.85 -11.31 -4.34
C SER A 101 5.73 -10.37 -3.93
N LEU A 102 5.99 -9.43 -3.03
CA LEU A 102 4.99 -8.51 -2.49
C LEU A 102 5.24 -7.08 -2.93
N ARG A 103 4.22 -6.43 -3.50
CA ARG A 103 4.23 -5.00 -3.86
C ARG A 103 3.09 -4.27 -3.16
N ILE A 104 3.38 -3.12 -2.55
CA ILE A 104 2.40 -2.36 -1.77
C ILE A 104 2.19 -0.97 -2.38
N PHE A 105 0.96 -0.65 -2.73
CA PHE A 105 0.51 0.67 -3.14
C PHE A 105 -0.34 1.30 -2.04
N ALA A 106 0.16 2.38 -1.43
CA ALA A 106 -0.53 3.11 -0.39
C ALA A 106 -1.23 4.35 -0.95
N SER A 107 -2.51 4.56 -0.62
CA SER A 107 -3.22 5.80 -0.96
C SER A 107 -2.67 7.00 -0.19
N ARG A 108 -2.32 6.79 1.08
CA ARG A 108 -1.83 7.84 2.00
C ARG A 108 -0.71 7.30 2.88
N LEU A 109 0.16 8.18 3.37
CA LEU A 109 1.21 7.81 4.31
C LEU A 109 0.74 8.00 5.76
N TYR A 110 0.84 6.97 6.58
CA TYR A 110 0.40 6.98 7.97
C TYR A 110 1.48 7.57 8.89
N VAL A 111 1.14 8.65 9.60
CA VAL A 111 1.99 9.27 10.64
C VAL A 111 3.44 9.53 10.14
N HIS A 112 3.57 9.87 8.86
CA HIS A 112 4.84 9.95 8.12
C HIS A 112 5.80 11.07 8.58
N TRP A 113 5.36 11.93 9.51
CA TRP A 113 6.20 12.93 10.16
C TRP A 113 7.03 12.34 11.30
N ARG A 114 6.63 11.20 11.87
CA ARG A 114 7.38 10.53 12.94
C ARG A 114 8.49 9.65 12.37
N TRP A 115 9.68 9.77 12.95
CA TRP A 115 10.88 9.01 12.55
C TRP A 115 10.68 7.50 12.51
N LYS A 116 10.05 6.89 13.55
CA LYS A 116 9.81 5.44 13.60
C LYS A 116 9.00 4.92 12.39
N TYR A 117 8.03 5.69 11.91
CA TYR A 117 7.20 5.34 10.74
C TYR A 117 8.01 5.42 9.44
N GLN A 118 8.89 6.42 9.34
CA GLN A 118 9.81 6.55 8.21
C GLN A 118 10.80 5.37 8.16
N GLN A 119 11.33 4.94 9.32
CA GLN A 119 12.20 3.77 9.41
C GLN A 119 11.49 2.48 8.98
N GLY A 120 10.24 2.26 9.39
CA GLY A 120 9.46 1.10 8.96
C GLY A 120 9.30 1.04 7.43
N LEU A 121 9.01 2.18 6.79
CA LEU A 121 8.91 2.25 5.33
C LEU A 121 10.25 2.03 4.62
N ARG A 122 11.34 2.58 5.16
CA ARG A 122 12.70 2.30 4.65
C ARG A 122 13.05 0.83 4.78
N HIS A 123 12.69 0.20 5.90
CA HIS A 123 12.96 -1.21 6.14
C HIS A 123 12.23 -2.10 5.12
N LEU A 124 10.93 -1.88 4.90
CA LEU A 124 10.17 -2.56 3.85
C LEU A 124 10.86 -2.46 2.48
N HIS A 125 11.21 -1.24 2.08
CA HIS A 125 11.84 -0.98 0.78
C HIS A 125 13.22 -1.65 0.67
N ALA A 126 14.06 -1.55 1.71
CA ALA A 126 15.38 -2.16 1.74
C ALA A 126 15.33 -3.70 1.75
N SER A 127 14.25 -4.28 2.27
CA SER A 127 14.00 -5.73 2.29
C SER A 127 13.36 -6.27 1.00
N GLY A 128 13.30 -5.47 -0.07
CA GLY A 128 12.79 -5.92 -1.38
C GLY A 128 11.26 -5.90 -1.50
N ILE A 129 10.55 -5.27 -0.55
CA ILE A 129 9.10 -5.07 -0.62
C ILE A 129 8.85 -3.61 -1.06
N PRO A 130 8.69 -3.34 -2.36
CA PRO A 130 8.49 -1.98 -2.84
C PRO A 130 7.18 -1.40 -2.30
N VAL A 131 7.28 -0.23 -1.70
CA VAL A 131 6.15 0.60 -1.28
C VAL A 131 6.08 1.81 -2.20
N ALA A 132 4.93 1.98 -2.88
CA ALA A 132 4.66 3.10 -3.76
C ALA A 132 3.36 3.81 -3.36
N VAL A 133 3.17 5.04 -3.85
CA VAL A 133 1.92 5.80 -3.65
C VAL A 133 1.00 5.53 -4.83
N MET A 134 -0.28 5.26 -4.56
CA MET A 134 -1.29 5.08 -5.61
C MET A 134 -1.43 6.36 -6.46
N SER A 135 -1.25 6.21 -7.76
CA SER A 135 -1.61 7.21 -8.77
C SER A 135 -2.87 6.78 -9.52
N LEU A 136 -3.25 7.49 -10.58
CA LEU A 136 -4.50 7.23 -11.29
C LEU A 136 -4.62 5.76 -11.75
N PRO A 137 -3.59 5.13 -12.38
CA PRO A 137 -3.66 3.74 -12.79
C PRO A 137 -3.87 2.77 -11.63
N GLU A 138 -3.23 2.99 -10.48
CA GLU A 138 -3.43 2.12 -9.32
C GLU A 138 -4.82 2.28 -8.70
N PHE A 139 -5.41 3.48 -8.72
CA PHE A 139 -6.79 3.67 -8.29
C PHE A 139 -7.79 3.03 -9.25
N GLU A 140 -7.57 3.16 -10.57
CA GLU A 140 -8.39 2.51 -11.59
C GLU A 140 -8.32 0.99 -11.51
N ASP A 141 -7.12 0.43 -11.33
CA ASP A 141 -6.96 -1.01 -11.17
C ASP A 141 -7.61 -1.52 -9.88
N CYS A 142 -7.42 -0.79 -8.77
CA CYS A 142 -8.08 -1.14 -7.51
C CYS A 142 -9.62 -1.02 -7.62
N TRP A 143 -10.14 -0.04 -8.34
CA TRP A 143 -11.56 0.13 -8.61
C TRP A 143 -12.12 -1.08 -9.37
N ARG A 144 -11.53 -1.37 -10.54
CA ARG A 144 -11.95 -2.48 -11.42
C ARG A 144 -11.95 -3.83 -10.71
N ASN A 145 -10.94 -4.06 -9.87
CA ASN A 145 -10.74 -5.38 -9.27
C ASN A 145 -11.51 -5.60 -7.97
N PHE A 146 -11.79 -4.55 -7.18
CA PHE A 146 -12.32 -4.71 -5.83
C PHE A 146 -13.64 -4.02 -5.56
N VAL A 147 -14.06 -3.08 -6.41
CA VAL A 147 -15.28 -2.30 -6.19
C VAL A 147 -16.43 -2.91 -6.99
N ASP A 148 -17.58 -3.08 -6.35
CA ASP A 148 -18.83 -3.36 -7.03
C ASP A 148 -19.30 -2.11 -7.77
N HIS A 149 -18.78 -1.93 -8.98
CA HIS A 149 -18.92 -0.70 -9.75
C HIS A 149 -20.07 -0.73 -10.77
N GLN A 150 -20.79 -1.85 -10.91
CA GLN A 150 -21.90 -2.01 -11.85
C GLN A 150 -21.55 -1.48 -13.26
N ASP A 151 -20.39 -1.91 -13.79
CA ASP A 151 -19.82 -1.48 -15.09
C ASP A 151 -19.49 0.02 -15.25
N ARG A 152 -19.56 0.80 -14.17
CA ARG A 152 -19.12 2.20 -14.17
C ARG A 152 -17.60 2.32 -14.08
N SER A 153 -17.05 3.26 -14.85
CA SER A 153 -15.65 3.62 -14.79
C SER A 153 -15.33 4.40 -13.51
N PHE A 154 -14.09 4.29 -13.05
CA PHE A 154 -13.59 5.07 -11.92
C PHE A 154 -13.64 6.56 -12.25
N GLN A 155 -14.22 7.36 -11.35
CA GLN A 155 -14.27 8.81 -11.48
C GLN A 155 -13.26 9.45 -10.50
N PRO A 156 -12.11 9.96 -10.99
CA PRO A 156 -11.12 10.54 -10.10
C PRO A 156 -11.66 11.81 -9.43
N TRP A 157 -11.44 11.93 -8.11
CA TRP A 157 -11.82 13.14 -7.40
C TRP A 157 -10.94 14.34 -7.79
N HIS A 158 -11.46 15.55 -7.55
CA HIS A 158 -10.76 16.80 -7.84
C HIS A 158 -9.34 16.81 -7.23
N LYS A 159 -8.35 17.08 -8.10
CA LYS A 159 -6.90 17.14 -7.78
C LYS A 159 -6.27 15.83 -7.33
N LEU A 160 -6.87 14.65 -7.59
CA LEU A 160 -6.29 13.34 -7.27
C LEU A 160 -4.81 13.24 -7.66
N GLY A 161 -4.49 13.58 -8.91
CA GLY A 161 -3.10 13.54 -9.42
C GLY A 161 -2.15 14.44 -8.64
N GLN A 162 -2.55 15.68 -8.31
CA GLN A 162 -1.72 16.61 -7.53
C GLN A 162 -1.44 16.07 -6.12
N TYR A 163 -2.45 15.48 -5.46
CA TYR A 163 -2.28 14.88 -4.15
C TYR A 163 -1.38 13.64 -4.20
N SER A 164 -1.62 12.73 -5.15
CA SER A 164 -0.76 11.55 -5.34
C SER A 164 0.69 11.95 -5.59
N GLN A 165 0.94 12.98 -6.41
CA GLN A 165 2.30 13.47 -6.66
C GLN A 165 2.95 14.09 -5.41
N SER A 166 2.21 14.86 -4.62
CA SER A 166 2.72 15.43 -3.37
C SER A 166 3.11 14.33 -2.36
N ILE A 167 2.24 13.33 -2.21
CA ILE A 167 2.49 12.18 -1.33
C ILE A 167 3.66 11.34 -1.87
N LYS A 168 3.75 11.13 -3.19
CA LYS A 168 4.86 10.42 -3.84
C LYS A 168 6.21 11.11 -3.62
N ARG A 169 6.27 12.44 -3.75
CA ARG A 169 7.47 13.23 -3.41
C ARG A 169 7.85 13.06 -1.94
N ARG A 170 6.86 13.07 -1.03
CA ARG A 170 7.11 12.85 0.40
C ARG A 170 7.65 11.44 0.66
N LEU A 171 7.09 10.41 0.03
CA LEU A 171 7.58 9.04 0.16
C LEU A 171 9.00 8.92 -0.39
N GLY A 172 9.30 9.52 -1.55
CA GLY A 172 10.64 9.57 -2.11
C GLY A 172 11.67 10.08 -1.08
N LYS A 173 11.40 11.24 -0.48
CA LYS A 173 12.26 11.80 0.59
C LYS A 173 12.43 10.89 1.82
N ILE A 174 11.42 10.06 2.12
CA ILE A 174 11.50 9.09 3.22
C ILE A 174 12.40 7.92 2.81
N LEU A 175 12.28 7.43 1.58
CA LEU A 175 13.01 6.27 1.09
C LEU A 175 14.45 6.59 0.67
N THR A 176 14.77 7.83 0.30
CA THR A 176 16.14 8.26 -0.02
C THR A 176 17.05 8.09 1.21
N PRO A 177 18.21 7.43 1.08
CA PRO A 177 19.21 7.34 2.13
C PRO A 177 19.68 8.73 2.60
N LEU A 178 19.92 8.92 3.90
CA LEU A 178 20.41 10.20 4.45
C LEU A 178 21.76 10.65 3.87
N ASN A 179 22.55 9.72 3.32
CA ASN A 179 23.86 10.03 2.74
C ASN A 179 23.75 10.90 1.48
N ASP A 180 22.69 10.76 0.69
CA ASP A 180 22.49 11.57 -0.52
C ASP A 180 22.16 13.03 -0.16
N LEU A 181 21.37 13.24 0.90
CA LEU A 181 21.06 14.59 1.40
C LEU A 181 22.32 15.32 1.91
N ARG A 182 23.28 14.60 2.52
CA ARG A 182 24.53 15.19 3.00
C ARG A 182 25.44 15.64 1.86
N ASN A 183 25.37 14.96 0.71
CA ASN A 183 26.11 15.36 -0.49
C ASN A 183 25.49 16.62 -1.12
N ASP A 184 24.15 16.74 -1.13
CA ASP A 184 23.48 17.96 -1.58
C ASP A 184 23.88 19.19 -0.74
N PHE A 185 23.99 19.05 0.59
CA PHE A 185 24.45 20.14 1.46
C PHE A 185 25.93 20.52 1.26
N ARG A 186 26.80 19.58 0.86
CA ARG A 186 28.21 19.87 0.57
C ARG A 186 28.40 20.62 -0.74
N ASN A 187 27.45 20.52 -1.66
CA ASN A 187 27.48 21.19 -2.96
C ASN A 187 26.84 22.59 -2.92
N LEU A 188 26.14 22.94 -1.83
CA LEU A 188 25.70 24.31 -1.57
C LEU A 188 26.86 25.14 -1.02
N LYS A 189 27.80 25.53 -1.89
CA LYS A 189 28.66 26.68 -1.59
C LYS A 189 27.85 27.94 -1.87
N LEU A 190 27.78 28.84 -0.88
CA LEU A 190 27.31 30.21 -1.09
C LEU A 190 28.37 30.91 -1.94
N GLU A 191 28.05 31.19 -3.20
CA GLU A 191 28.74 32.22 -3.98
C GLU A 191 28.32 33.61 -3.49
#